data_AF-A0A497I7J6-F1
#
_entry.id   AF-A0A497I7J6-F1
#
_cell.length_a   1.000
_cell.length_b   1.000
_cell.length_c   1.000
_cell.angle_alpha   90.00
_cell.angle_beta   90.00
_cell.angle_gamma   90.00
#
_symmetry.space_group_name_H-M   'P 1'
#
loop_
_entity.id
_entity.type
_entity.pdbx_description
1 polymer ?
#
loop_
_entity_poly.entity_id
_entity_poly.type
_entity_poly.pdbx_seq_one_letter_code
_entity_poly.pdbx_strand_id
1 'polypeptide(L)'
;LSPFEAYIGIESCSDKILERNRKPFQFKEIHLLCKKLKRNNIPLRRAYIIVGLPGEDRNTFEETYRGIESLLSKNLLFDIIPRIFVPYPGLEPYKFPNRFNIQKIDTQWEKYARWYFPPPFSYFHLSNLELFEFLIRLYLLQIRHVCRTINDEEILSKFNISTKFP
;
A
#
# COMPACT_ATOMS: atom_id res chain seq x y z
N LEU A 1 12.33 -0.48 -26.76
CA LEU A 1 11.50 -0.18 -25.58
C LEU A 1 10.06 -0.57 -25.89
N SER A 2 9.34 -1.22 -24.96
CA SER A 2 7.91 -1.51 -25.13
C SER A 2 7.13 -0.19 -25.23
N PRO A 3 6.13 -0.06 -26.13
CA PRO A 3 5.23 1.09 -26.15
C PRO A 3 4.19 1.03 -25.02
N PHE A 4 4.09 -0.10 -24.33
CA PHE A 4 3.14 -0.32 -23.24
C PHE A 4 3.83 -0.24 -21.89
N GLU A 5 3.11 0.33 -20.93
CA GLU A 5 3.44 0.29 -19.51
C GLU A 5 2.22 -0.16 -18.69
N ALA A 6 2.49 -0.73 -17.52
CA ALA A 6 1.46 -1.32 -16.67
C ALA A 6 1.31 -0.57 -15.34
N TYR A 7 0.07 -0.53 -14.88
CA TYR A 7 -0.37 -0.04 -13.56
C TYR A 7 -1.24 -1.13 -12.93
N ILE A 8 -1.13 -1.36 -11.63
CA ILE A 8 -1.85 -2.46 -10.97
C ILE A 8 -2.33 -2.12 -9.56
N GLY A 9 -3.55 -2.54 -9.22
CA GLY A 9 -4.00 -2.55 -7.83
C GLY A 9 -3.56 -3.83 -7.14
N ILE A 10 -2.45 -3.76 -6.38
CA ILE A 10 -2.04 -4.87 -5.49
C ILE A 10 -2.87 -4.82 -4.21
N GLU A 11 -3.12 -3.61 -3.70
CA GLU A 11 -3.85 -3.27 -2.49
C GLU A 11 -3.20 -3.74 -1.18
N SER A 12 -2.83 -5.01 -1.08
CA SER A 12 -2.10 -5.61 0.05
C SER A 12 -1.22 -6.76 -0.44
N CYS A 13 -0.13 -7.08 0.27
CA CYS A 13 0.63 -8.32 0.01
C CYS A 13 0.29 -9.44 1.00
N SER A 14 -0.69 -9.21 1.89
CA SER A 14 -1.20 -10.22 2.82
C SER A 14 -2.35 -10.99 2.16
N ASP A 15 -2.17 -12.29 1.91
CA ASP A 15 -3.21 -13.13 1.33
C ASP A 15 -4.48 -13.16 2.20
N LYS A 16 -4.32 -13.06 3.53
CA LYS A 16 -5.44 -12.94 4.48
C LYS A 16 -6.28 -11.69 4.23
N ILE A 17 -5.63 -10.56 3.96
CA ILE A 17 -6.31 -9.28 3.68
C ILE A 17 -6.92 -9.28 2.28
N LEU A 18 -6.20 -9.82 1.30
CA LEU A 18 -6.70 -9.98 -0.06
C LEU A 18 -7.98 -10.84 -0.09
N GLU A 19 -7.97 -12.00 0.55
CA GLU A 19 -9.12 -12.90 0.66
C GLU A 19 -10.30 -12.21 1.36
N ARG A 20 -10.05 -11.59 2.52
CA ARG A 20 -11.08 -10.89 3.29
C ARG A 20 -11.74 -9.75 2.50
N ASN A 21 -10.98 -9.11 1.61
CA ASN A 21 -11.47 -8.04 0.74
C ASN A 21 -11.85 -8.54 -0.67
N ARG A 22 -12.13 -9.85 -0.79
CA ARG A 22 -12.65 -10.52 -1.99
C ARG A 22 -11.79 -10.30 -3.24
N LYS A 23 -10.46 -10.26 -3.08
CA LYS A 23 -9.53 -10.24 -4.22
C LYS A 23 -9.38 -11.64 -4.81
N PRO A 24 -9.47 -11.78 -6.14
CA PRO A 24 -9.43 -13.09 -6.79
C PRO A 24 -7.99 -13.58 -7.03
N PHE A 25 -7.03 -13.14 -6.23
CA PHE A 25 -5.62 -13.46 -6.40
C PHE A 25 -4.87 -13.45 -5.06
N GLN A 26 -3.76 -14.17 -5.05
CA GLN A 26 -2.75 -14.20 -3.98
C GLN A 26 -1.53 -13.37 -4.39
N PHE A 27 -0.75 -12.93 -3.40
CA PHE A 27 0.46 -12.14 -3.62
C PHE A 27 1.49 -12.86 -4.51
N LYS A 28 1.57 -14.20 -4.41
CA LYS A 28 2.46 -15.00 -5.28
C LYS A 28 2.15 -14.83 -6.77
N GLU A 29 0.88 -14.63 -7.11
CA GLU A 29 0.42 -14.45 -8.50
C GLU A 29 0.77 -13.05 -9.00
N ILE A 30 0.64 -12.04 -8.15
CA ILE A 30 1.14 -10.68 -8.43
C ILE A 30 2.64 -10.70 -8.68
N HIS A 31 3.42 -11.37 -7.82
CA HIS A 31 4.86 -11.47 -8.01
C HIS A 31 5.24 -12.21 -9.30
N LEU A 32 4.48 -13.24 -9.70
CA LEU A 32 4.65 -13.92 -10.98
C LEU A 32 4.31 -13.00 -12.16
N LEU A 33 3.23 -12.22 -12.06
CA LEU A 33 2.85 -11.22 -13.06
C LEU A 33 3.96 -10.18 -13.26
N CYS A 34 4.49 -9.60 -12.18
CA CYS A 34 5.58 -8.62 -12.28
C CYS A 34 6.82 -9.21 -12.97
N LYS A 35 7.17 -10.47 -12.67
CA LYS A 35 8.25 -11.18 -13.38
C LYS A 35 7.96 -11.37 -14.86
N LYS A 36 6.72 -11.72 -15.23
CA LYS A 36 6.32 -11.88 -16.64
C LYS A 36 6.36 -10.55 -17.39
N LEU A 37 5.87 -9.46 -16.79
CA LEU A 37 5.92 -8.12 -17.39
C LEU A 37 7.38 -7.71 -17.66
N LYS A 38 8.26 -7.86 -16.66
CA LYS A 38 9.69 -7.57 -16.78
C LYS A 38 10.36 -8.38 -17.91
N ARG A 39 10.10 -9.69 -18.00
CA ARG A 39 10.64 -10.56 -19.07
C ARG A 39 10.19 -10.13 -20.47
N ASN A 40 9.01 -9.53 -20.59
CA ASN A 40 8.48 -9.03 -21.85
C ASN A 40 8.80 -7.54 -22.09
N ASN A 41 9.72 -6.96 -21.29
CA ASN A 41 10.09 -5.54 -21.36
C ASN A 41 8.91 -4.57 -21.19
N ILE A 42 7.85 -4.98 -20.49
CA ILE A 42 6.72 -4.12 -20.12
C ILE A 42 7.00 -3.59 -18.71
N PRO A 43 7.34 -2.30 -18.55
CA PRO A 43 7.58 -1.73 -17.23
C PRO A 43 6.29 -1.69 -16.40
N LEU A 44 6.34 -2.27 -15.21
CA LEU A 44 5.33 -2.05 -14.19
C LEU A 44 5.67 -0.74 -13.46
N ARG A 45 5.05 0.36 -13.89
CA ARG A 45 5.38 1.69 -13.39
C ARG A 45 4.90 1.90 -11.98
N ARG A 46 3.70 1.43 -11.65
CA ARG A 46 3.04 1.83 -10.42
C ARG A 46 2.09 0.78 -9.89
N ALA A 47 2.13 0.58 -8.58
CA ALA A 47 1.17 -0.23 -7.84
C ALA A 47 0.36 0.63 -6.86
N TYR A 48 -0.94 0.37 -6.76
CA TYR A 48 -1.81 0.99 -5.76
C TYR A 48 -1.89 0.09 -4.52
N ILE A 49 -1.62 0.68 -3.35
CA ILE A 49 -1.64 0.02 -2.04
C ILE A 49 -2.69 0.70 -1.17
N ILE A 50 -3.47 -0.08 -0.42
CA ILE A 50 -4.50 0.44 0.48
C ILE A 50 -4.12 0.05 1.90
N VAL A 51 -3.94 1.05 2.76
CA VAL A 51 -3.66 0.90 4.19
C VAL A 51 -4.96 1.03 4.97
N GLY A 52 -5.15 0.22 5.99
CA GLY A 52 -6.33 0.18 6.82
C GLY A 52 -7.50 -0.56 6.19
N LEU A 53 -7.24 -1.50 5.27
CA LEU A 53 -8.29 -2.37 4.77
C LEU A 53 -8.97 -3.13 5.93
N PRO A 54 -10.26 -3.45 5.83
CA PRO A 54 -10.95 -4.20 6.86
C PRO A 54 -10.23 -5.50 7.24
N GLY A 55 -9.93 -5.64 8.53
CA GLY A 55 -9.19 -6.77 9.10
C GLY A 55 -7.66 -6.64 9.06
N GLU A 56 -7.12 -5.54 8.52
CA GLU A 56 -5.69 -5.24 8.58
C GLU A 56 -5.26 -4.95 10.02
N ASP A 57 -4.11 -5.51 10.37
CA ASP A 57 -3.42 -5.38 11.65
C ASP A 57 -1.92 -5.16 11.38
N ARG A 58 -1.13 -4.99 12.44
CA ARG A 58 0.32 -4.76 12.29
C ARG A 58 1.03 -5.91 11.55
N ASN A 59 0.65 -7.16 11.79
CA ASN A 59 1.32 -8.32 11.18
C ASN A 59 1.06 -8.38 9.68
N THR A 60 -0.20 -8.22 9.28
CA THR A 60 -0.62 -8.20 7.86
C THR A 60 -0.11 -6.95 7.13
N PHE A 61 0.06 -5.83 7.84
CA PHE A 61 0.79 -4.68 7.32
C PHE A 61 2.27 -5.00 7.07
N GLU A 62 2.96 -5.68 8.00
CA GLU A 62 4.37 -6.08 7.78
C GLU A 62 4.54 -7.01 6.57
N GLU A 63 3.59 -7.93 6.34
CA GLU A 63 3.56 -8.75 5.13
C GLU A 63 3.47 -7.88 3.87
N THR A 64 2.61 -6.85 3.90
CA THR A 64 2.48 -5.85 2.82
C THR A 64 3.78 -5.08 2.61
N TYR A 65 4.36 -4.54 3.68
CA TYR A 65 5.61 -3.77 3.64
C TYR A 65 6.76 -4.60 3.03
N ARG A 66 6.98 -5.82 3.52
CA ARG A 66 8.03 -6.72 3.04
C ARG A 66 7.78 -7.18 1.59
N GLY A 67 6.52 -7.42 1.23
CA GLY A 67 6.14 -7.77 -0.14
C GLY A 67 6.50 -6.66 -1.13
N ILE A 68 6.15 -5.42 -0.80
CA ILE A 68 6.48 -4.25 -1.61
C ILE A 68 7.98 -3.99 -1.66
N GLU A 69 8.68 -4.07 -0.54
CA GLU A 69 10.13 -3.95 -0.48
C GLU A 69 10.81 -4.99 -1.39
N SER A 70 10.29 -6.22 -1.42
CA SER A 70 10.78 -7.27 -2.32
C SER A 70 10.58 -6.94 -3.79
N LEU A 71 9.43 -6.38 -4.17
CA LEU A 71 9.15 -5.99 -5.56
C LEU A 71 10.03 -4.82 -6.02
N LEU A 72 10.19 -3.81 -5.17
CA LEU A 72 11.04 -2.64 -5.44
C LEU A 72 12.52 -3.03 -5.53
N SER A 73 13.05 -3.75 -4.54
CA SER A 73 14.47 -4.16 -4.50
C SER A 73 14.88 -5.06 -5.67
N LYS A 74 13.96 -5.89 -6.19
CA LYS A 74 14.19 -6.72 -7.39
C LYS A 74 13.95 -5.97 -8.71
N ASN A 75 13.66 -4.67 -8.63
CA ASN A 75 13.31 -3.82 -9.76
C ASN A 75 12.20 -4.46 -10.62
N LEU A 76 11.18 -5.00 -9.94
CA LEU A 76 9.96 -5.58 -10.53
C LEU A 76 8.80 -4.56 -10.54
N LEU A 77 8.96 -3.49 -9.76
CA LEU A 77 8.04 -2.38 -9.60
C LEU A 77 8.88 -1.11 -9.47
N PHE A 78 8.45 -0.02 -10.09
CA PHE A 78 9.14 1.26 -10.00
C PHE A 78 8.61 2.15 -8.86
N ASP A 79 7.28 2.19 -8.70
CA ASP A 79 6.62 3.14 -7.81
C ASP A 79 5.40 2.53 -7.09
N ILE A 80 5.03 3.09 -5.93
CA ILE A 80 3.76 2.78 -5.24
C ILE A 80 2.96 4.05 -4.96
N ILE A 81 1.64 3.90 -4.92
CA ILE A 81 0.74 4.91 -4.36
C ILE A 81 0.01 4.28 -3.18
N PRO A 82 0.47 4.54 -1.94
CA PRO A 82 -0.29 4.14 -0.77
C PRO A 82 -1.43 5.14 -0.51
N ARG A 83 -2.59 4.61 -0.13
CA ARG A 83 -3.80 5.36 0.21
C ARG A 83 -4.45 4.75 1.44
N ILE A 84 -5.01 5.58 2.32
CA ILE A 84 -5.84 5.07 3.41
C ILE A 84 -7.19 4.60 2.83
N PHE A 85 -7.67 3.46 3.33
CA PHE A 85 -9.01 2.95 3.08
C PHE A 85 -10.05 3.98 3.53
N VAL A 86 -11.13 4.15 2.76
CA VAL A 86 -12.25 5.02 3.17
C VAL A 86 -13.54 4.23 2.98
N PRO A 87 -14.36 4.05 4.04
CA PRO A 87 -15.64 3.37 3.93
C PRO A 87 -16.68 4.31 3.30
N TYR A 88 -16.63 4.50 1.98
CA TYR A 88 -17.58 5.38 1.30
C TYR A 88 -19.05 4.93 1.47
N PRO A 89 -20.00 5.88 1.49
CA PRO A 89 -21.43 5.56 1.50
C PRO A 89 -21.80 4.62 0.38
N GLY A 90 -22.69 3.66 0.68
CA GLY A 90 -23.10 2.63 -0.26
C GLY A 90 -22.28 1.34 -0.19
N LEU A 91 -21.04 1.39 0.32
CA LEU A 91 -20.19 0.21 0.52
C LEU A 91 -20.61 -0.59 1.76
N GLU A 92 -20.32 -1.90 1.77
CA GLU A 92 -20.63 -2.78 2.91
C GLU A 92 -20.00 -2.29 4.23
N PRO A 93 -18.73 -1.83 4.29
CA PRO A 93 -18.15 -1.33 5.53
C PRO A 93 -18.81 -0.07 6.09
N TYR A 94 -19.42 0.75 5.22
CA TYR A 94 -20.21 1.90 5.66
C TYR A 94 -21.58 1.46 6.20
N LYS A 95 -22.25 0.53 5.52
CA LYS A 95 -23.58 0.02 5.89
C LYS A 95 -23.55 -0.85 7.15
N PHE A 96 -22.48 -1.61 7.34
CA PHE A 96 -22.36 -2.63 8.40
C PHE A 96 -21.01 -2.53 9.14
N PRO A 97 -20.67 -1.38 9.75
CA PRO A 97 -19.34 -1.11 10.31
C PRO A 97 -18.86 -2.18 11.30
N ASN A 98 -19.77 -2.68 12.14
CA ASN A 98 -19.47 -3.72 13.14
C ASN A 98 -18.97 -5.03 12.51
N ARG A 99 -19.41 -5.41 11.29
CA ARG A 99 -18.93 -6.62 10.59
C ARG A 99 -17.45 -6.51 10.18
N PHE A 100 -16.95 -5.27 10.12
CA PHE A 100 -15.60 -4.93 9.69
C PHE A 100 -14.75 -4.38 10.86
N ASN A 101 -15.22 -4.52 12.11
CA ASN A 101 -14.60 -3.99 13.32
C ASN A 101 -14.41 -2.46 13.33
N ILE A 102 -15.17 -1.74 12.50
CA ILE A 102 -15.16 -0.28 12.48
C ILE A 102 -15.99 0.21 13.67
N GLN A 103 -15.36 0.96 14.57
CA GLN A 103 -15.98 1.51 15.77
C GLN A 103 -16.83 2.74 15.45
N LYS A 104 -16.30 3.63 14.61
CA LYS A 104 -16.93 4.91 14.28
C LYS A 104 -16.73 5.21 12.81
N ILE A 105 -17.76 5.81 12.21
CA ILE A 105 -17.70 6.46 10.90
C ILE A 105 -18.17 7.89 11.07
N ASP A 106 -17.42 8.84 10.54
CA ASP A 106 -17.78 10.25 10.49
C ASP A 106 -18.73 10.51 9.32
N THR A 107 -19.66 11.43 9.48
CA THR A 107 -20.65 11.79 8.45
C THR A 107 -20.32 13.12 7.75
N GLN A 108 -19.25 13.80 8.16
CA GLN A 108 -18.73 15.00 7.51
C GLN A 108 -17.97 14.64 6.23
N TRP A 109 -18.54 15.01 5.07
CA TRP A 109 -18.07 14.59 3.75
C TRP A 109 -16.67 15.08 3.41
N GLU A 110 -16.30 16.26 3.91
CA GLU A 110 -14.96 16.84 3.80
C GLU A 110 -13.86 15.90 4.32
N LYS A 111 -14.18 14.99 5.26
CA LYS A 111 -13.23 14.02 5.82
C LYS A 111 -13.02 12.79 4.93
N TYR A 112 -13.83 12.59 3.88
CA TYR A 112 -13.72 11.45 2.97
C TYR A 112 -12.66 11.63 1.88
N ALA A 113 -12.04 12.80 1.85
CA ALA A 113 -10.81 13.00 1.12
C ALA A 113 -9.71 12.07 1.66
N ARG A 114 -9.06 11.30 0.78
CA ARG A 114 -8.05 10.29 1.17
C ARG A 114 -6.76 10.88 1.76
N TRP A 115 -6.65 12.20 1.79
CA TRP A 115 -5.55 12.95 2.42
C TRP A 115 -5.96 13.58 3.76
N TYR A 116 -7.22 13.46 4.17
CA TYR A 116 -7.68 14.00 5.45
C TYR A 116 -7.21 13.13 6.61
N PHE A 117 -6.71 13.75 7.67
CA PHE A 117 -6.29 13.08 8.90
C PHE A 117 -6.91 13.76 10.13
N PRO A 118 -7.49 12.99 11.08
CA PRO A 118 -7.67 11.53 11.05
C PRO A 118 -8.66 11.09 9.96
N PRO A 119 -8.58 9.85 9.42
CA PRO A 119 -9.53 9.37 8.43
C PRO A 119 -10.98 9.38 8.98
N PRO A 120 -12.01 9.29 8.12
CA PRO A 120 -13.41 9.42 8.53
C PRO A 120 -13.92 8.16 9.25
N PHE A 121 -13.04 7.33 9.82
CA PHE A 121 -13.39 6.14 10.56
C PHE A 121 -12.33 5.82 11.63
N SER A 122 -12.66 4.91 12.54
CA SER A 122 -11.72 4.31 13.48
C SER A 122 -12.03 2.83 13.68
N TYR A 123 -11.00 2.01 13.92
CA TYR A 123 -11.15 0.60 14.30
C TYR A 123 -11.07 0.42 15.81
N PHE A 124 -11.55 -0.73 16.31
CA PHE A 124 -11.33 -1.15 17.70
C PHE A 124 -9.89 -1.65 17.95
N HIS A 125 -9.28 -2.27 16.94
CA HIS A 125 -8.02 -3.00 17.07
C HIS A 125 -6.80 -2.27 16.48
N LEU A 126 -7.02 -1.11 15.85
CA LEU A 126 -5.98 -0.35 15.17
C LEU A 126 -6.27 1.14 15.27
N SER A 127 -5.34 1.91 15.84
CA SER A 127 -5.52 3.35 16.02
C SER A 127 -5.28 4.12 14.72
N ASN A 128 -5.85 5.34 14.62
CA ASN A 128 -5.60 6.21 13.47
C ASN A 128 -4.13 6.65 13.36
N LEU A 129 -3.41 6.72 14.49
CA LEU A 129 -1.97 6.98 14.49
C LEU A 129 -1.19 5.83 13.87
N GLU A 130 -1.55 4.58 14.16
CA GLU A 130 -0.92 3.41 13.53
C GLU A 130 -1.23 3.32 12.03
N LEU A 131 -2.46 3.64 11.61
CA LEU A 131 -2.78 3.76 10.18
C LEU A 131 -1.89 4.80 9.48
N PHE A 132 -1.61 5.91 10.16
CA PHE A 132 -0.73 6.94 9.63
C PHE A 132 0.74 6.52 9.63
N GLU A 133 1.19 5.82 10.68
CA GLU A 133 2.52 5.18 10.74
C GLU A 133 2.72 4.26 9.53
N PHE A 134 1.75 3.39 9.23
CA PHE A 134 1.78 2.47 8.10
C PHE A 134 1.90 3.20 6.77
N LEU A 135 1.11 4.26 6.58
CA LEU A 135 1.16 5.12 5.39
C LEU A 135 2.55 5.76 5.22
N ILE A 136 3.09 6.36 6.29
CA ILE A 136 4.42 6.99 6.28
C ILE A 136 5.50 5.97 5.94
N ARG A 137 5.45 4.77 6.52
CA ARG A 137 6.45 3.72 6.27
C ARG A 137 6.49 3.31 4.81
N LEU A 138 5.35 3.19 4.13
CA LEU A 138 5.29 2.90 2.70
C LEU A 138 5.86 4.07 1.86
N TYR A 139 5.53 5.32 2.18
CA TYR A 139 6.12 6.47 1.50
C TYR A 139 7.64 6.53 1.69
N LEU A 140 8.14 6.28 2.90
CA LEU A 140 9.58 6.23 3.17
C LEU A 140 10.24 5.11 2.35
N LEU A 141 9.65 3.92 2.29
CA LEU A 141 10.14 2.83 1.46
C LEU A 141 10.25 3.21 -0.03
N GLN A 142 9.24 3.87 -0.57
CA GLN A 142 9.21 4.39 -1.94
C GLN A 142 10.31 5.43 -2.17
N ILE A 143 10.43 6.43 -1.30
CA ILE A 143 11.47 7.47 -1.40
C ILE A 143 12.86 6.83 -1.38
N ARG A 144 13.11 5.90 -0.44
CA ARG A 144 14.37 5.16 -0.36
C ARG A 144 14.70 4.42 -1.66
N HIS A 145 13.71 3.80 -2.29
CA HIS A 145 13.89 3.12 -3.57
C HIS A 145 14.24 4.10 -4.69
N VAL A 146 13.45 5.18 -4.84
CA VAL A 146 13.64 6.18 -5.91
C VAL A 146 15.02 6.83 -5.80
N CYS A 147 15.42 7.31 -4.62
CA CYS A 147 16.71 7.96 -4.40
C CYS A 147 17.90 7.07 -4.79
N ARG A 148 17.79 5.76 -4.54
CA ARG A 148 18.80 4.78 -4.97
C ARG A 148 18.80 4.58 -6.49
N THR A 149 17.62 4.51 -7.12
CA THR A 149 17.50 4.32 -8.56
C THR A 149 18.04 5.53 -9.35
N ILE A 150 17.90 6.76 -8.82
CA ILE A 150 18.43 7.98 -9.45
C ILE A 150 19.86 8.32 -9.01
N ASN A 151 20.44 7.56 -8.09
CA ASN A 151 21.78 7.76 -7.50
C ASN A 151 22.00 9.17 -6.92
N ASP A 152 21.00 9.72 -6.25
CA ASP A 152 21.04 11.05 -5.66
C ASP A 152 21.54 10.98 -4.20
N GLU A 153 22.86 11.03 -4.03
CA GLU A 153 23.53 10.94 -2.72
C GLU A 153 23.21 12.12 -1.79
N GLU A 154 22.87 13.29 -2.34
CA GLU A 154 22.50 14.48 -1.58
C GLU A 154 21.17 14.25 -0.85
N ILE A 155 20.16 13.71 -1.55
CA ILE A 155 18.88 13.38 -0.91
C ILE A 155 19.04 12.24 0.09
N LEU A 156 19.82 11.21 -0.24
CA LEU A 156 20.05 10.06 0.65
C LEU A 156 20.67 10.49 2.00
N SER A 157 21.65 11.38 1.96
CA SER A 157 22.31 11.92 3.16
C SER A 157 21.38 12.82 3.97
N LYS A 158 20.61 13.71 3.32
CA LYS A 158 19.69 14.65 3.97
C LYS A 158 18.62 13.97 4.82
N PHE A 159 18.16 12.78 4.42
CA PHE A 159 17.13 12.03 5.15
C PHE A 159 17.68 10.90 6.02
N ASN A 160 19.01 10.83 6.25
CA ASN A 160 19.67 9.72 6.94
C ASN A 160 19.22 8.34 6.42
N ILE A 161 19.05 8.22 5.10
CA ILE A 161 18.65 6.99 4.46
C ILE A 161 19.90 6.13 4.23
N SER A 162 20.07 5.07 5.02
CA SER A 162 21.10 4.06 4.76
C SER A 162 20.87 3.39 3.40
N THR A 163 21.93 3.25 2.60
CA THR A 163 21.92 2.47 1.35
C THR A 163 22.12 0.97 1.59
N LYS A 164 22.59 0.57 2.77
CA LYS A 164 22.78 -0.83 3.16
C LYS A 164 21.52 -1.36 3.85
N PHE A 165 20.97 -2.46 3.34
CA PHE A 165 19.98 -3.27 4.07
C PHE A 165 20.71 -4.18 5.09
N PRO A 166 20.10 -4.47 6.26
CA PRO A 166 20.53 -5.60 7.09
C PRO A 166 20.31 -6.94 6.39
#